data_AF-A0A5K1G4G2-F1
#
_entry.id   AF-A0A5K1G4G2-F1
#
_cell.length_a   1.000
_cell.length_b   1.000
_cell.length_c   1.000
_cell.angle_alpha   90.00
_cell.angle_beta   90.00
_cell.angle_gamma   90.00
#
_symmetry.space_group_name_H-M   'P 1'
#
loop_
_entity.id
_entity.type
_entity.pdbx_description
1 polymer ?
#
loop_
_entity_poly.entity_id
_entity_poly.type
_entity_poly.pdbx_seq_one_letter_code
_entity_poly.pdbx_strand_id
1 'polypeptide(L)' 'SGSIDYARIAFDRARVLCKFDWNAMLQAYCKSAVPERAPLLFREMLAVGDLDSGPDKYSFTFLIAACSRFD' A
#
# COMPACT_ATOMS: atom_id res chain seq x y z
N SER A 1 4.02 -15.97 -6.69
CA SER A 1 3.25 -14.80 -6.23
C SER A 1 2.22 -15.26 -5.23
N GLY A 2 2.22 -14.73 -4.01
CA GLY A 2 1.05 -14.85 -3.13
C GLY A 2 -0.11 -14.05 -3.74
N SER A 3 -1.36 -14.49 -3.55
CA SER A 3 -2.51 -13.67 -3.99
C SER A 3 -2.49 -12.36 -3.22
N ILE A 4 -2.63 -11.24 -3.94
CA ILE A 4 -2.75 -9.91 -3.32
C ILE A 4 -3.94 -9.86 -2.36
N ASP A 5 -4.98 -10.68 -2.59
CA ASP A 5 -6.11 -10.79 -1.69
C ASP A 5 -5.72 -11.39 -0.33
N TYR A 6 -4.86 -12.43 -0.33
CA TYR A 6 -4.33 -12.99 0.92
C TYR A 6 -3.42 -12.00 1.63
N ALA A 7 -2.58 -11.28 0.88
CA ALA A 7 -1.76 -10.22 1.46
C ALA A 7 -2.67 -9.17 2.12
N ARG A 8 -3.74 -8.73 1.44
CA ARG A 8 -4.67 -7.72 1.97
C ARG A 8 -5.37 -8.21 3.24
N ILE A 9 -5.83 -9.46 3.27
CA ILE A 9 -6.44 -10.05 4.47
C ILE A 9 -5.45 -10.04 5.66
N ALA A 10 -4.19 -10.41 5.43
CA ALA A 10 -3.18 -10.40 6.48
C ALA A 10 -2.90 -8.97 6.98
N PHE A 11 -2.82 -8.02 6.05
CA PHE A 11 -2.62 -6.60 6.34
C PHE A 11 -3.77 -6.01 7.16
N ASP A 12 -5.02 -6.30 6.80
CA ASP A 12 -6.21 -5.83 7.52
C ASP A 12 -6.34 -6.42 8.94
N ARG A 13 -5.75 -7.61 9.16
CA ARG A 13 -5.75 -8.28 10.48
C ARG A 13 -4.61 -7.82 11.38
N ALA A 14 -3.64 -7.07 10.85
CA ALA A 14 -2.52 -6.58 11.65
C ALA A 14 -3.02 -5.55 12.67
N ARG A 15 -2.64 -5.72 13.94
CA ARG A 15 -3.02 -4.78 15.02
C ARG A 15 -2.25 -3.47 14.93
N VAL A 16 -1.03 -3.52 14.41
CA VAL A 16 -0.12 -2.39 14.23
C VAL A 16 0.54 -2.58 12.88
N LEU A 17 0.49 -1.54 12.06
CA LEU A 17 1.14 -1.50 10.75
C LEU A 17 2.25 -0.46 10.82
N CYS A 18 3.45 -0.83 10.41
CA CYS A 18 4.56 0.12 10.27
C CYS A 18 4.73 0.54 8.81
N LYS A 19 5.60 1.53 8.56
CA LYS A 19 5.95 2.00 7.19
C LYS A 19 6.29 0.86 6.24
N PHE A 20 6.99 -0.17 6.71
CA PHE A 20 7.36 -1.31 5.89
C PHE A 20 6.13 -2.08 5.39
N ASP A 21 5.14 -2.33 6.24
CA ASP A 21 3.92 -3.08 5.87
C ASP A 21 3.12 -2.32 4.82
N TRP A 22 2.94 -1.01 5.02
CA TRP A 22 2.27 -0.13 4.06
C TRP A 22 3.00 -0.11 2.72
N ASN A 23 4.33 0.03 2.73
CA ASN A 23 5.15 0.06 1.53
C ASN A 23 5.14 -1.28 0.79
N ALA A 24 5.15 -2.41 1.51
CA ALA A 24 5.03 -3.73 0.93
C ALA A 24 3.69 -3.91 0.22
N MET A 25 2.60 -3.44 0.82
CA MET A 25 1.27 -3.52 0.20
C MET A 25 1.11 -2.55 -0.99
N LEU A 26 1.63 -1.32 -0.89
CA LEU A 26 1.66 -0.38 -2.02
C LEU A 26 2.43 -0.97 -3.20
N GLN A 27 3.59 -1.57 -2.94
CA GLN A 27 4.38 -2.26 -3.96
C GLN A 27 3.63 -3.47 -4.55
N ALA A 28 2.88 -4.21 -3.72
CA ALA A 28 2.06 -5.32 -4.19
C ALA A 28 0.97 -4.84 -5.16
N TYR A 29 0.22 -3.79 -4.82
CA TYR A 29 -0.77 -3.19 -5.73
C TYR A 29 -0.12 -2.68 -7.01
N CYS A 30 1.02 -2.00 -6.90
CA CYS A 30 1.83 -1.53 -8.04
C CYS A 30 2.26 -2.67 -8.99
N LYS A 31 2.33 -3.93 -8.55
CA LYS A 31 2.68 -5.10 -9.38
C LYS A 31 1.49 -6.01 -9.71
N SER A 32 0.29 -5.66 -9.24
CA SER A 32 -0.92 -6.47 -9.40
C SER A 32 -1.69 -6.12 -10.68
N ALA A 33 -2.79 -6.84 -10.92
CA ALA A 33 -3.76 -6.51 -11.96
C ALA A 33 -4.73 -5.38 -11.56
N VAL A 34 -4.60 -4.82 -10.35
CA VAL A 34 -5.48 -3.77 -9.80
C VAL A 34 -4.67 -2.61 -9.21
N PRO A 35 -3.81 -1.94 -9.99
CA PRO A 35 -2.98 -0.83 -9.50
C PRO A 35 -3.81 0.35 -8.95
N GLU A 36 -5.07 0.49 -9.36
CA GLU A 36 -6.02 1.54 -8.94
C GLU A 36 -6.39 1.47 -7.45
N ARG A 37 -6.07 0.35 -6.79
CA ARG A 37 -6.22 0.22 -5.33
C ARG A 37 -5.09 0.88 -4.55
N ALA A 38 -3.94 1.17 -5.16
CA ALA A 38 -2.81 1.80 -4.48
C ALA A 38 -3.13 3.20 -3.93
N PRO A 39 -3.83 4.11 -4.65
CA PRO A 39 -4.26 5.40 -4.09
C PRO A 39 -5.21 5.27 -2.90
N LEU A 40 -6.12 4.29 -2.92
CA LEU A 40 -7.04 4.03 -1.81
C LEU A 40 -6.26 3.60 -0.56
N LEU A 41 -5.31 2.68 -0.72
CA LEU A 41 -4.43 2.26 0.36
C LEU A 41 -3.57 3.42 0.88
N PHE A 42 -3.03 4.26 0.00
CA PHE A 42 -2.24 5.43 0.41
C PHE A 42 -3.08 6.42 1.22
N ARG A 43 -4.36 6.59 0.88
CA ARG A 43 -5.31 7.38 1.65
C ARG A 43 -5.58 6.77 3.03
N GLU A 44 -5.69 5.45 3.13
CA GLU A 44 -5.79 4.75 4.42
C GLU A 44 -4.55 5.01 5.28
N MET A 45 -3.35 4.93 4.68
CA MET A 45 -2.08 5.24 5.37
C MET A 45 -2.06 6.67 5.94
N LEU A 46 -2.53 7.65 5.15
CA LEU A 46 -2.65 9.04 5.59
C LEU A 46 -3.67 9.22 6.73
N ALA A 47 -4.76 8.46 6.72
CA ALA A 47 -5.82 8.57 7.72
C ALA A 47 -5.41 8.02 9.09
N VAL A 48 -4.45 7.10 9.17
CA VAL A 48 -3.90 6.63 10.46
C VAL A 48 -3.17 7.77 11.20
N GLY A 49 -2.54 8.69 10.46
CA GLY A 49 -2.03 9.96 11.02
C GLY A 49 -0.86 9.86 12.01
N ASP A 50 -0.28 8.68 12.19
CA ASP A 50 0.83 8.45 13.12
C ASP A 50 2.20 8.64 12.45
N LEU A 51 3.18 9.20 13.17
CA LEU A 51 4.55 9.43 12.70
C LEU A 51 5.26 8.12 12.33
N ASP A 52 4.93 7.02 13.01
CA ASP A 52 5.60 5.73 12.86
C ASP A 52 5.00 4.88 11.72
N SER A 53 3.77 5.15 11.31
CA SER A 53 3.07 4.45 10.23
C SER A 53 2.72 5.34 9.03
N GLY A 54 3.02 6.64 9.10
CA GLY A 54 2.73 7.61 8.04
C GLY A 54 3.67 7.49 6.84
N PRO A 55 3.31 8.08 5.68
CA PRO A 55 4.04 7.90 4.43
C PRO A 55 5.51 8.29 4.50
N ASP A 56 6.33 7.58 3.72
CA ASP A 56 7.72 7.94 3.48
C ASP A 56 8.01 8.11 1.97
N LYS A 57 9.27 8.38 1.64
CA LYS A 57 9.73 8.56 0.25
C LYS A 57 9.42 7.35 -0.65
N TYR A 58 9.37 6.14 -0.10
CA TYR A 58 9.07 4.93 -0.85
C TYR A 58 7.56 4.80 -1.10
N SER A 59 6.73 5.18 -0.12
CA SER A 59 5.27 5.18 -0.26
C SER A 59 4.83 6.00 -1.48
N PHE A 60 5.38 7.21 -1.63
CA PHE A 60 5.12 8.07 -2.80
C PHE A 60 5.65 7.48 -4.11
N THR A 61 6.83 6.87 -4.08
CA THR A 61 7.42 6.23 -5.27
C THR A 61 6.54 5.10 -5.78
N PHE A 62 6.06 4.23 -4.89
CA PHE A 62 5.18 3.13 -5.26
C PHE A 62 3.79 3.61 -5.70
N LEU A 63 3.26 4.66 -5.07
CA LEU A 63 2.00 5.27 -5.50
C LEU A 63 2.10 5.78 -6.94
N ILE A 64 3.12 6.59 -7.27
CA ILE A 64 3.29 7.14 -8.62
C ILE A 64 3.50 6.03 -9.65
N ALA A 65 4.31 5.02 -9.30
CA ALA A 65 4.54 3.86 -10.17
C ALA A 65 3.28 3.02 -10.41
N ALA A 66 2.37 2.94 -9.42
CA ALA A 66 1.06 2.32 -9.62
C ALA A 66 0.18 3.18 -10.54
N CYS A 67 0.14 4.50 -10.34
CA CYS A 67 -0.62 5.42 -11.18
C CYS A 67 -0.18 5.43 -12.64
N SER A 68 1.11 5.24 -12.93
CA SER A 68 1.59 5.14 -14.32
C SER A 68 1.13 3.86 -15.05
N ARG A 69 0.43 2.96 -14.35
CA ARG A 69 -0.15 1.73 -14.91
C ARG A 69 -1.68 1.80 -15.06
N PHE A 70 -2.30 2.96 -14.81
CA PHE A 70 -3.71 3.14 -15.10
C PHE A 70 -3.91 3.16 -16.62
N ASP A 71 -4.95 2.48 -17.09
CA ASP A 71 -5.35 2.44 -18.50
C ASP A 71 -5.98 3.77 -18.95
#